data_AF-X6EPY6-F1
#
_entry.id   AF-X6EPY6-F1
#
_cell.length_a   1.000
_cell.length_b   1.000
_cell.length_c   1.000
_cell.angle_alpha   90.00
_cell.angle_beta   90.00
_cell.angle_gamma   90.00
#
_symmetry.space_group_name_H-M   'P 1'
#
loop_
_entity.id
_entity.type
_entity.pdbx_description
1 polymer ?
#
loop_
_entity_poly.entity_id
_entity_poly.type
_entity_poly.pdbx_seq_one_letter_code
_entity_poly.pdbx_strand_id
1 'polypeptide(L)'
;MNLDFSWMAWTWPTAAFFTVIALLLLGMGVWEYASPGGNPRVGILRFETTRGDRLFLSLLGSAFIHLAWLGLVGPNLWWALALSVVYAIGVFRYV
;
A
#
# COMPACT_ATOMS: atom_id res chain seq x y z
N MET A 1 -21.92 24.32 13.39
CA MET A 1 -21.57 22.89 13.47
C MET A 1 -20.20 22.79 14.09
N ASN A 2 -20.04 22.20 15.27
CA ASN A 2 -18.71 21.89 15.82
C ASN A 2 -18.22 20.61 15.15
N LEU A 3 -17.04 20.67 14.55
CA LEU A 3 -16.38 19.50 13.96
C LEU A 3 -15.62 18.78 15.06
N ASP A 4 -16.24 17.76 15.65
CA ASP A 4 -15.63 16.90 16.66
C ASP A 4 -14.97 15.69 15.98
N PHE A 5 -13.65 15.58 16.10
CA PHE A 5 -12.85 14.50 15.50
C PHE A 5 -12.55 13.37 16.48
N SER A 6 -13.09 13.39 17.71
CA SER A 6 -12.76 12.43 18.78
C SER A 6 -13.12 10.97 18.49
N TRP A 7 -13.88 10.70 17.42
CA TRP A 7 -14.30 9.35 17.02
C TRP A 7 -13.14 8.43 16.65
N MET A 8 -11.99 8.98 16.25
CA MET A 8 -10.75 8.24 16.08
C MET A 8 -9.69 8.82 17.02
N ALA A 9 -8.83 7.97 17.56
CA ALA A 9 -7.63 8.42 18.26
C ALA A 9 -6.64 9.03 17.26
N TRP A 10 -6.86 10.30 16.91
CA TRP A 10 -6.01 11.05 15.99
C TRP A 10 -4.68 11.36 16.65
N THR A 11 -3.70 10.54 16.33
CA THR A 11 -2.29 10.82 16.58
C THR A 11 -1.62 11.21 15.27
N TRP A 12 -0.44 11.82 15.36
CA TRP A 12 0.35 12.15 14.17
C TRP A 12 0.62 10.90 13.27
N PRO A 13 1.04 9.74 13.81
CA PRO A 13 1.16 8.52 13.03
C PRO A 13 -0.14 8.07 12.36
N THR A 14 -1.28 8.11 13.08
CA THR A 14 -2.57 7.68 12.52
C THR A 14 -3.00 8.61 11.38
N ALA A 15 -2.87 9.92 11.57
CA ALA A 15 -3.19 10.90 10.54
C ALA A 15 -2.32 10.74 9.28
N ALA A 16 -1.01 10.51 9.46
CA ALA A 16 -0.10 10.25 8.37
C ALA A 16 -0.46 8.97 7.59
N PHE A 17 -0.79 7.87 8.28
CA PHE A 17 -1.21 6.62 7.65
C PHE A 17 -2.43 6.82 6.75
N PHE A 18 -3.51 7.40 7.26
CA PHE A 18 -4.73 7.62 6.46
C PHE A 18 -4.51 8.62 5.33
N THR A 19 -3.67 9.64 5.53
CA THR A 19 -3.30 10.58 4.46
C THR A 19 -2.55 9.85 3.35
N VAL A 20 -1.59 8.99 3.67
CA VAL A 20 -0.85 8.20 2.67
C VAL A 20 -1.79 7.25 1.92
N ILE A 21 -2.70 6.56 2.61
CA ILE A 21 -3.69 5.70 1.96
C ILE A 21 -4.58 6.51 1.01
N ALA A 22 -5.08 7.68 1.45
CA ALA A 22 -5.88 8.57 0.61
C ALA A 22 -5.10 9.03 -0.63
N LEU A 23 -3.82 9.41 -0.48
CA LEU A 23 -2.95 9.79 -1.59
C LEU A 23 -2.70 8.63 -2.56
N LEU A 24 -2.50 7.42 -2.07
CA LEU A 24 -2.35 6.23 -2.91
C LEU A 24 -3.61 5.97 -3.73
N LEU A 25 -4.78 6.03 -3.10
CA LEU A 25 -6.07 5.85 -3.79
C LEU A 25 -6.33 6.95 -4.83
N LEU A 26 -6.06 8.21 -4.49
CA LEU A 26 -6.16 9.32 -5.43
C LEU A 26 -5.16 9.15 -6.60
N GLY A 27 -3.92 8.75 -6.30
CA GLY A 27 -2.91 8.45 -7.31
C GLY A 27 -3.36 7.36 -8.28
N MET A 28 -4.03 6.32 -7.78
CA MET A 28 -4.64 5.28 -8.63
C MET A 28 -5.75 5.84 -9.53
N GLY A 29 -6.58 6.72 -8.99
CA GLY A 29 -7.62 7.41 -9.77
C GLY A 29 -7.04 8.28 -10.89
N VAL A 30 -6.01 9.07 -10.57
CA VAL A 30 -5.29 9.89 -11.55
C VAL A 30 -4.61 9.01 -12.62
N TRP A 31 -4.01 7.89 -12.22
CA TRP A 31 -3.42 6.94 -13.15
C TRP A 31 -4.48 6.36 -14.09
N GLU A 32 -5.61 5.89 -13.56
CA GLU A 32 -6.67 5.32 -14.40
C GLU A 32 -7.23 6.36 -15.38
N TYR A 33 -7.35 7.62 -14.97
CA TYR A 33 -7.72 8.72 -15.84
C TYR A 33 -6.69 8.96 -16.95
N ALA A 34 -5.39 9.00 -16.62
CA ALA A 34 -4.32 9.28 -17.58
C ALA A 34 -4.01 8.11 -18.52
N SER A 35 -4.14 6.88 -18.05
CA SER A 35 -3.91 5.65 -18.82
C SER A 35 -5.08 4.69 -18.58
N PRO A 36 -6.18 4.83 -19.33
CA PRO A 36 -7.31 3.94 -19.26
C PRO A 36 -6.85 2.53 -19.62
N GLY A 37 -7.04 1.58 -18.71
CA GLY A 37 -6.50 0.24 -18.93
C GLY A 37 -6.24 -0.54 -17.66
N GLY A 38 -7.18 -0.49 -16.71
CA GLY A 38 -7.32 -1.47 -15.63
C GLY A 38 -7.64 -2.90 -16.10
N ASN A 39 -7.36 -3.24 -17.37
CA ASN A 39 -7.58 -4.58 -17.91
C ASN A 39 -6.84 -5.61 -17.04
N PRO A 40 -7.51 -6.71 -16.69
CA PRO A 40 -6.91 -7.76 -15.90
C PRO A 40 -5.66 -8.29 -16.60
N ARG A 41 -4.56 -8.41 -15.84
CA ARG A 41 -3.34 -9.07 -16.31
C ARG A 41 -3.18 -10.37 -15.56
N VAL A 42 -2.79 -11.41 -16.29
CA VAL A 42 -2.37 -12.68 -15.67
C VAL A 42 -0.88 -12.57 -15.42
N GLY A 43 -0.52 -12.19 -14.20
CA GLY A 43 0.87 -12.12 -13.76
C GLY A 43 1.41 -13.46 -13.26
N ILE A 44 2.52 -13.40 -12.53
CA ILE A 44 3.20 -14.57 -11.96
C ILE A 44 2.29 -15.40 -11.04
N LEU A 45 1.31 -14.77 -10.40
CA LEU A 45 0.36 -15.45 -9.52
C LEU A 45 -0.69 -16.29 -10.26
N ARG A 46 -0.71 -16.26 -11.60
CA ARG A 46 -1.57 -17.07 -12.48
C ARG A 46 -3.09 -16.85 -12.31
N PHE A 47 -3.49 -15.77 -11.64
CA PHE A 47 -4.87 -15.29 -11.64
C PHE A 47 -4.91 -13.85 -12.18
N GLU A 48 -6.10 -13.43 -12.58
CA GLU A 48 -6.35 -12.10 -13.10
C GLU A 48 -6.20 -11.05 -11.99
N THR A 49 -5.28 -10.10 -12.17
CA THR A 49 -5.11 -8.98 -11.23
C THR A 49 -5.40 -7.65 -11.91
N THR A 50 -6.24 -6.85 -11.24
CA THR A 50 -6.44 -5.45 -11.59
C THR A 50 -5.33 -4.58 -10.98
N ARG A 51 -5.29 -3.30 -11.37
CA ARG A 51 -4.34 -2.35 -10.76
C ARG A 51 -4.63 -2.14 -9.28
N GLY A 52 -5.90 -2.13 -8.88
CA GLY A 52 -6.31 -2.02 -7.47
C GLY A 52 -5.84 -3.22 -6.65
N ASP A 53 -5.96 -4.43 -7.20
CA ASP A 53 -5.53 -5.66 -6.53
C ASP A 53 -4.02 -5.66 -6.29
N ARG A 54 -3.23 -5.15 -7.24
CA ARG A 54 -1.78 -4.98 -7.08
C ARG A 54 -1.43 -4.00 -5.96
N LEU A 55 -2.13 -2.87 -5.85
CA LEU A 55 -1.93 -1.93 -4.74
C LEU A 55 -2.24 -2.61 -3.40
N PHE A 56 -3.40 -3.29 -3.31
CA PHE A 56 -3.78 -4.01 -2.09
C PHE A 56 -2.75 -5.08 -1.71
N LEU A 57 -2.30 -5.89 -2.66
CA LEU A 57 -1.29 -6.93 -2.44
C LEU A 57 0.05 -6.34 -1.99
N SER A 58 0.43 -5.18 -2.53
CA SER A 58 1.65 -4.48 -2.13
C SER A 58 1.57 -3.97 -0.68
N LEU A 59 0.42 -3.40 -0.27
CA LEU A 59 0.18 -2.94 1.10
C LEU A 59 0.13 -4.12 2.08
N LEU A 60 -0.59 -5.19 1.73
CA LEU A 60 -0.71 -6.39 2.54
C LEU A 60 0.66 -7.06 2.74
N GLY A 61 1.41 -7.27 1.65
CA GLY A 61 2.75 -7.87 1.74
C GLY A 61 3.73 -6.98 2.51
N SER A 62 3.65 -5.65 2.38
CA SER A 62 4.45 -4.72 3.17
C SER A 62 4.16 -4.86 4.67
N ALA A 63 2.90 -5.03 5.06
CA ALA A 63 2.53 -5.28 6.47
C ALA A 63 3.19 -6.57 7.00
N PHE A 64 3.15 -7.66 6.23
CA PHE A 64 3.82 -8.91 6.61
C PHE A 64 5.34 -8.77 6.68
N ILE A 65 5.97 -8.01 5.76
CA ILE A 65 7.40 -7.71 5.81
C ILE A 65 7.76 -6.99 7.11
N HIS A 66 6.98 -5.99 7.52
CA HIS A 66 7.23 -5.25 8.76
C HIS A 66 7.03 -6.14 10.01
N LEU A 67 5.99 -6.99 10.02
CA LEU A 67 5.78 -7.94 11.11
C LEU A 67 6.92 -8.96 11.22
N ALA A 68 7.36 -9.51 10.09
CA ALA A 68 8.50 -10.43 10.05
C ALA A 68 9.79 -9.75 10.51
N TRP A 69 10.03 -8.50 10.10
CA TRP A 69 11.19 -7.72 10.51
C TRP A 69 11.22 -7.46 12.01
N LEU A 70 10.07 -7.08 12.59
CA LEU A 70 9.95 -6.89 14.04
C LEU A 70 10.23 -8.19 14.81
N GLY A 71 9.75 -9.32 14.29
CA GLY A 71 9.94 -10.63 14.92
C GLY A 71 11.37 -11.18 14.82
N LEU A 72 12.12 -10.82 13.78
CA LEU A 72 13.43 -11.44 13.48
C LEU A 72 14.63 -10.51 13.70
N VAL A 73 14.50 -9.21 13.37
CA VAL A 73 15.61 -8.26 13.33
C VAL A 73 15.52 -7.23 14.45
N GLY A 74 14.33 -6.66 14.67
CA GLY A 74 14.07 -5.71 15.75
C GLY A 74 13.40 -4.40 15.31
N PRO A 75 13.45 -3.35 16.16
CA PRO A 75 12.57 -2.18 16.05
C PRO A 75 12.99 -1.16 14.98
N ASN A 76 14.19 -1.27 14.40
CA ASN A 76 14.61 -0.37 13.32
C ASN A 76 13.94 -0.78 12.00
N LEU A 77 12.86 -0.08 11.64
CA LEU A 77 12.00 -0.40 10.50
C LEU A 77 12.43 0.23 9.18
N TRP A 78 13.45 1.08 9.13
CA TRP A 78 13.85 1.77 7.90
C TRP A 78 14.22 0.80 6.77
N TRP A 79 14.90 -0.30 7.13
CA TRP A 79 15.24 -1.36 6.20
C TRP A 79 14.03 -2.22 5.80
N ALA A 80 13.07 -2.43 6.72
CA ALA A 80 11.80 -3.09 6.41
C ALA A 80 10.98 -2.27 5.41
N LEU A 81 11.00 -0.94 5.54
CA LEU A 81 10.36 -0.01 4.62
C LEU A 81 11.02 -0.07 3.23
N ALA A 82 12.36 -0.02 3.17
CA ALA A 82 13.08 -0.15 1.90
C ALA A 82 12.77 -1.47 1.18
N LEU A 83 12.75 -2.59 1.92
CA LEU A 83 12.39 -3.90 1.39
C LEU A 83 10.93 -3.93 0.89
N SER A 84 10.03 -3.29 1.63
CA SER A 84 8.61 -3.17 1.25
C SER A 84 8.41 -2.37 -0.04
N VAL A 85 9.19 -1.31 -0.27
CA VAL A 85 9.18 -0.56 -1.54
C VAL A 85 9.66 -1.43 -2.69
N VAL A 86 10.77 -2.17 -2.52
CA VAL A 86 11.27 -3.10 -3.55
C VAL A 86 10.23 -4.17 -3.87
N TYR A 87 9.59 -4.74 -2.84
CA TYR A 87 8.50 -5.71 -2.99
C TYR A 87 7.32 -5.11 -3.75
N ALA A 88 6.87 -3.90 -3.40
CA ALA A 88 5.77 -3.22 -4.08
C ALA A 88 6.08 -3.00 -5.57
N ILE A 89 7.29 -2.56 -5.92
CA ILE A 89 7.74 -2.42 -7.32
C ILE A 89 7.68 -3.79 -8.04
N GLY A 90 8.12 -4.86 -7.39
CA GLY A 90 8.02 -6.22 -7.90
C GLY A 90 6.57 -6.62 -8.19
N VAL A 91 5.65 -6.36 -7.26
CA VAL A 91 4.21 -6.63 -7.46
C VAL A 91 3.67 -5.87 -8.66
N PHE A 92 3.94 -4.57 -8.76
CA PHE A 92 3.46 -3.78 -9.91
C PHE A 92 4.06 -4.21 -11.25
N ARG A 93 5.26 -4.79 -11.24
CA ARG A 93 5.96 -5.21 -12.46
C ARG A 93 5.57 -6.60 -12.96
N TYR A 94 5.29 -7.52 -12.04
CA TYR A 94 5.19 -8.96 -12.32
C TYR A 94 3.81 -9.58 -12.07
N VAL A 95 2.94 -8.90 -11.34
CA VAL A 95 1.57 -9.37 -11.04
C VAL A 95 0.56 -8.74 -11.99
#